data_AF-A0A9X3P629-F1
#
_entry.id   AF-A0A9X3P629-F1
#
_cell.length_a   1.000
_cell.length_b   1.000
_cell.length_c   1.000
_cell.angle_alpha   90.00
_cell.angle_beta   90.00
_cell.angle_gamma   90.00
#
_symmetry.space_group_name_H-M   'P 1'
#
loop_
_entity.id
_entity.type
_entity.pdbx_description
1 polymer ?
#
loop_
_entity_poly.entity_id
_entity_poly.type
_entity_poly.pdbx_seq_one_letter_code
_entity_poly.pdbx_strand_id
1 'polypeptide(L)'
;MTSLGRYIGLSQPAASRMVDGLVLRGLVERRAGAGRAVAVHLTAQGERTAARLLEHRREVLRPLVDALDPQERVALEALLEKLLHAVYGESGRAESLPDDALGALLCRLCDRAACVRGGAACPVT
;
A
#
# COMPACT_ATOMS: atom_id res chain seq x y z
N MET A 1 -1.46 -6.12 16.66
CA MET A 1 -0.29 -6.21 15.77
C MET A 1 -0.37 -7.34 14.75
N THR A 2 -1.13 -8.40 15.02
CA THR A 2 -1.40 -9.51 14.07
C THR A 2 -1.93 -9.03 12.72
N SER A 3 -2.87 -8.08 12.69
CA SER A 3 -3.39 -7.55 11.43
C SER A 3 -2.34 -6.80 10.61
N LEU A 4 -1.56 -5.90 11.23
CA LEU A 4 -0.49 -5.16 10.53
C LEU A 4 0.53 -6.11 9.90
N GLY A 5 0.98 -7.13 10.64
CA GLY A 5 1.91 -8.13 10.12
C GLY A 5 1.38 -8.84 8.88
N ARG A 6 0.09 -9.20 8.87
CA ARG A 6 -0.59 -9.79 7.71
C ARG A 6 -0.53 -8.88 6.48
N TYR A 7 -0.86 -7.60 6.62
CA TYR A 7 -0.89 -6.65 5.49
C TYR A 7 0.48 -6.31 4.88
N ILE A 8 1.57 -6.55 5.61
CA ILE A 8 2.94 -6.23 5.16
C ILE A 8 3.83 -7.46 5.00
N GLY A 9 3.26 -8.67 5.12
CA GLY A 9 3.98 -9.93 4.91
C GLY A 9 5.02 -10.23 6.00
N LEU A 10 4.77 -9.78 7.23
CA LEU A 10 5.65 -10.00 8.38
C LEU A 10 4.98 -10.85 9.45
N SER A 11 5.76 -11.72 10.10
CA SER A 11 5.33 -12.39 11.33
C SER A 11 5.01 -11.38 12.43
N GLN A 12 4.14 -11.74 13.37
CA GLN A 12 3.77 -10.83 14.47
C GLN A 12 5.00 -10.28 15.24
N PRO A 13 6.01 -11.09 15.60
CA PRO A 13 7.22 -10.56 16.26
C PRO A 13 8.01 -9.60 15.36
N ALA A 14 8.12 -9.88 14.05
CA ALA A 14 8.82 -9.01 13.10
C ALA A 14 8.09 -7.67 12.91
N ALA A 15 6.76 -7.72 12.76
CA ALA A 15 5.93 -6.53 12.68
C ALA A 15 6.06 -5.67 13.95
N SER A 16 6.09 -6.28 15.14
CA SER A 16 6.29 -5.53 16.39
C SER A 16 7.63 -4.82 16.44
N ARG A 17 8.73 -5.52 16.14
CA ARG A 17 10.07 -4.90 16.11
C ARG A 17 10.15 -3.75 15.09
N MET A 18 9.53 -3.91 13.93
CA MET A 18 9.44 -2.86 12.93
C MET A 18 8.71 -1.63 13.48
N VAL A 19 7.56 -1.82 14.14
CA VAL A 19 6.82 -0.72 14.76
C VAL A 19 7.62 -0.07 15.88
N ASP A 20 8.32 -0.84 16.72
CA ASP A 20 9.18 -0.28 17.77
C ASP A 20 10.27 0.61 17.18
N GLY A 21 10.91 0.19 16.08
CA GLY A 21 11.86 1.02 15.35
C GLY A 21 11.25 2.28 14.69
N LEU A 22 9.96 2.25 14.33
CA LEU A 22 9.25 3.44 13.83
C LEU A 22 8.85 4.39 14.97
N VAL A 23 8.48 3.85 16.15
CA VAL A 23 8.20 4.63 17.36
C VAL A 23 9.46 5.34 17.83
N LEU A 24 10.59 4.63 17.90
CA LEU A 24 11.89 5.21 18.28
C LEU A 24 12.31 6.37 17.35
N ARG A 25 11.90 6.34 16.08
CA ARG A 25 12.15 7.41 15.10
C ARG A 25 11.11 8.53 15.13
N GLY A 26 10.10 8.46 16.01
CA GLY A 26 9.01 9.42 16.09
C GLY A 26 8.07 9.43 14.88
N LEU A 27 8.08 8.36 14.06
CA LEU A 27 7.29 8.28 12.83
C LEU A 27 5.90 7.69 13.08
N VAL A 28 5.76 6.84 14.08
CA VAL A 28 4.48 6.28 14.50
C VAL A 28 4.35 6.35 16.01
N GLU A 29 3.12 6.21 16.49
CA GLU A 29 2.81 6.07 17.89
C GLU A 29 1.81 4.94 18.13
N ARG A 30 1.88 4.35 19.32
CA ARG A 30 0.96 3.31 19.78
C ARG A 30 -0.13 3.98 20.61
N ARG A 31 -1.39 3.76 20.25
CA ARG A 31 -2.57 4.23 20.99
C ARG A 31 -3.38 3.04 21.49
N ALA A 32 -4.11 3.23 22.58
CA ALA A 32 -5.09 2.24 23.03
C ALA A 32 -6.16 2.07 21.93
N GLY A 33 -6.40 0.82 21.53
CA GLY A 33 -7.47 0.45 20.61
C GLY A 33 -8.70 -0.09 21.35
N ALA A 34 -9.62 -0.71 20.61
CA ALA A 34 -10.76 -1.38 21.21
C ALA A 34 -10.33 -2.60 22.04
N GLY A 35 -10.77 -2.68 23.30
CA GLY A 35 -10.43 -3.77 24.21
C GLY A 35 -8.93 -3.86 24.49
N ARG A 36 -8.32 -5.01 24.19
CA ARG A 36 -6.87 -5.24 24.38
C ARG A 36 -6.03 -4.90 23.14
N ALA A 37 -6.62 -4.30 22.11
CA ALA A 37 -5.91 -3.96 20.88
C ALA A 37 -5.00 -2.75 21.09
N VAL A 38 -3.87 -2.75 20.40
CA VAL A 38 -2.99 -1.58 20.24
C VAL A 38 -3.14 -1.09 18.80
N ALA A 39 -3.59 0.15 18.65
CA ALA A 39 -3.64 0.84 17.38
C ALA A 39 -2.28 1.50 17.10
N VAL A 40 -1.84 1.49 15.84
CA VAL A 40 -0.62 2.15 15.39
C VAL A 40 -1.03 3.30 14.48
N HIS A 41 -0.61 4.51 14.80
CA HIS A 41 -0.92 5.72 14.04
C HIS A 41 0.35 6.38 13.55
N LEU A 42 0.32 6.95 12.34
CA LEU A 42 1.36 7.88 11.92
C LEU A 42 1.32 9.11 12.84
N THR A 43 2.49 9.62 13.21
CA THR A 43 2.60 10.99 13.73
C THR A 43 2.53 11.98 12.57
N ALA A 44 2.41 13.28 12.85
CA ALA A 44 2.51 14.30 11.79
C ALA A 44 3.85 14.21 11.01
N GLN A 45 4.94 13.82 11.69
CA GLN A 45 6.22 13.56 11.03
C GLN A 45 6.17 12.28 10.18
N GLY A 46 5.48 11.24 10.65
CA GLY A 46 5.20 10.02 9.90
C GLY A 46 4.44 10.30 8.61
N GLU A 47 3.36 11.08 8.68
CA GLU A 47 2.55 11.48 7.52
C GLU A 47 3.38 12.21 6.47
N ARG A 48 4.14 13.23 6.88
CA ARG A 48 5.06 13.94 5.97
C ARG A 48 6.11 13.01 5.35
N THR A 49 6.61 12.06 6.12
CA THR A 49 7.61 11.10 5.65
C THR A 49 7.01 10.13 4.63
N ALA A 50 5.80 9.63 4.87
CA ALA A 50 5.07 8.79 3.93
C ALA A 50 4.75 9.56 2.63
N ALA A 51 4.29 10.81 2.74
CA ALA A 51 4.01 11.65 1.58
C ALA A 51 5.26 11.89 0.72
N ARG A 52 6.42 12.19 1.33
CA ARG A 52 7.69 12.33 0.60
C ARG A 52 8.13 11.04 -0.09
N LEU A 53 7.95 9.88 0.55
CA LEU A 53 8.27 8.60 -0.06
C LEU A 53 7.42 8.34 -1.31
N LEU A 54 6.12 8.63 -1.23
CA LEU A 54 5.21 8.52 -2.38
C LEU A 54 5.59 9.51 -3.50
N GLU A 55 5.92 10.74 -3.15
CA GLU A 55 6.31 11.75 -4.15
C GLU A 55 7.60 11.35 -4.86
N HIS A 56 8.62 10.91 -4.13
CA HIS A 56 9.87 10.45 -4.74
C HIS A 56 9.64 9.29 -5.73
N ARG A 57 8.69 8.39 -5.41
CA ARG A 57 8.30 7.34 -6.34
C ARG A 57 7.63 7.90 -7.60
N ARG A 58 6.76 8.90 -7.46
CA ARG A 58 6.15 9.58 -8.62
C ARG A 58 7.22 10.25 -9.48
N GLU A 59 8.20 10.90 -8.88
CA GLU A 59 9.30 11.55 -9.61
C GLU A 59 10.11 10.56 -10.45
N VAL A 60 10.37 9.36 -9.93
CA VAL A 60 11.07 8.29 -10.66
C VAL A 60 10.24 7.76 -11.83
N LEU A 61 8.92 7.60 -11.64
CA LEU A 61 8.04 7.07 -12.68
C LEU A 61 7.62 8.10 -13.72
N ARG A 62 7.60 9.39 -13.36
CA ARG A 62 7.09 10.48 -14.19
C ARG A 62 7.75 10.53 -15.58
N PRO A 63 9.09 10.50 -15.73
CA PRO A 63 9.72 10.51 -17.07
C PRO A 63 9.31 9.32 -17.95
N LEU A 64 9.05 8.16 -17.35
CA LEU A 64 8.65 6.95 -18.09
C LEU A 64 7.24 7.10 -18.66
N VAL A 65 6.32 7.62 -17.85
CA VAL A 65 4.94 7.87 -18.30
C VAL A 65 4.91 9.11 -19.21
N ASP A 66 5.80 10.08 -19.01
CA ASP A 66 5.87 11.31 -19.81
C ASP A 66 6.30 11.10 -21.26
N ALA A 67 6.97 9.98 -21.54
CA ALA A 67 7.27 9.55 -22.89
C ALA A 67 6.04 9.09 -23.69
N LEU A 68 4.90 8.83 -23.02
CA LEU A 68 3.67 8.33 -23.63
C LEU A 68 2.72 9.48 -23.96
N ASP A 69 2.13 9.42 -25.14
CA ASP A 69 1.05 10.33 -25.54
C ASP A 69 -0.26 10.04 -24.77
N PRO A 70 -1.28 10.91 -24.85
CA PRO A 70 -2.53 10.71 -24.12
C PRO A 70 -3.26 9.40 -24.43
N GLN A 71 -3.22 8.90 -25.68
CA GLN A 71 -3.86 7.64 -26.06
C GLN A 71 -3.08 6.44 -25.54
N GLU A 72 -1.75 6.50 -25.60
CA GLU A 72 -0.86 5.47 -25.06
C GLU A 72 -1.00 5.34 -23.54
N ARG A 73 -1.20 6.44 -22.81
CA ARG A 73 -1.45 6.39 -21.36
C ARG A 73 -2.77 5.69 -21.04
N VAL A 74 -3.83 5.96 -21.80
CA VAL A 74 -5.12 5.26 -21.64
C VAL A 74 -4.97 3.77 -21.95
N ALA A 75 -4.21 3.41 -22.99
CA ALA A 75 -3.93 2.02 -23.31
C ALA A 75 -3.11 1.33 -22.21
N LEU A 76 -2.09 2.01 -21.67
CA LEU A 76 -1.28 1.51 -20.58
C LEU A 76 -2.12 1.30 -19.31
N GLU A 77 -2.99 2.23 -18.96
CA GLU A 77 -3.91 2.11 -17.83
C GLU A 77 -4.78 0.85 -17.96
N ALA A 78 -5.42 0.65 -19.11
CA ALA A 78 -6.25 -0.54 -19.36
C ALA A 78 -5.45 -1.85 -19.33
N LEU A 79 -4.19 -1.85 -19.77
CA LEU A 79 -3.31 -3.02 -19.70
C LEU A 79 -2.89 -3.30 -18.24
N LEU A 80 -2.53 -2.27 -17.48
CA LEU A 80 -2.16 -2.40 -16.08
C LEU A 80 -3.34 -2.91 -15.24
N GLU A 81 -4.56 -2.44 -15.49
CA GLU A 81 -5.76 -2.97 -14.84
C GLU A 81 -5.93 -4.48 -15.07
N LYS A 82 -5.80 -4.94 -16.33
CA LYS A 82 -5.90 -6.37 -16.67
C LYS A 82 -4.83 -7.20 -15.96
N LEU A 83 -3.59 -6.72 -15.96
CA LEU A 83 -2.48 -7.41 -15.31
C LEU A 83 -2.65 -7.47 -13.79
N LEU A 84 -3.07 -6.37 -13.17
CA LEU A 84 -3.32 -6.30 -11.73
C LEU A 84 -4.47 -7.25 -11.33
N HIS A 85 -5.54 -7.32 -12.12
CA HIS A 85 -6.63 -8.27 -11.88
C HIS A 85 -6.17 -9.73 -11.99
N ALA A 86 -5.36 -10.05 -13.01
CA ALA A 86 -4.82 -11.40 -13.19
C ALA A 86 -3.92 -11.81 -12.00
N VAL A 87 -2.98 -10.94 -11.60
CA VAL A 87 -2.08 -11.20 -10.47
C VAL A 87 -2.86 -11.35 -9.17
N TYR A 88 -3.88 -10.52 -8.94
CA TYR A 88 -4.75 -10.62 -7.78
C TYR A 88 -5.55 -11.93 -7.77
N GLY A 89 -6.18 -12.28 -8.90
CA GLY A 89 -6.96 -13.50 -9.05
C GLY A 89 -6.14 -14.78 -8.92
N GLU A 90 -4.90 -14.80 -9.43
CA GLU A 90 -3.99 -15.95 -9.30
C GLU A 90 -3.43 -16.07 -7.88
N SER A 91 -2.98 -14.96 -7.29
CA SER A 91 -2.35 -14.96 -5.96
C SER A 91 -3.38 -15.19 -4.84
N GLY A 92 -4.63 -14.72 -5.01
CA GLY A 92 -5.73 -14.98 -4.07
C GLY A 92 -6.09 -16.46 -3.99
N ARG A 93 -5.91 -17.21 -5.08
CA ARG A 93 -6.13 -18.67 -5.11
C ARG A 93 -4.98 -19.46 -4.51
N ALA A 94 -3.77 -18.92 -4.48
CA ALA A 94 -2.57 -19.61 -4.01
C ALA A 94 -2.35 -19.50 -2.49
N GLU A 95 -2.70 -18.39 -1.85
CA GLU A 95 -2.20 -18.09 -0.50
C GLU A 95 -3.21 -18.20 0.65
N SER A 96 -4.50 -18.52 0.42
CA SER A 96 -5.54 -18.54 1.48
C SER A 96 -5.58 -17.26 2.33
N LEU A 97 -5.03 -16.16 1.81
CA LEU A 97 -5.05 -14.86 2.44
C LEU A 97 -6.44 -14.25 2.27
N PRO A 98 -6.93 -13.46 3.24
CA PRO A 98 -8.10 -12.64 3.02
C PRO A 98 -7.83 -11.67 1.86
N ASP A 99 -8.81 -11.52 0.97
CA ASP A 99 -8.77 -10.70 -0.25
C ASP A 99 -8.13 -9.31 -0.02
N ASP A 100 -8.52 -8.63 1.07
CA ASP A 100 -8.03 -7.30 1.41
C ASP A 100 -6.53 -7.23 1.78
N ALA A 101 -5.93 -8.34 2.26
CA ALA A 101 -4.52 -8.41 2.63
C ALA A 101 -3.62 -8.53 1.40
N LEU A 102 -4.03 -9.27 0.38
CA LEU A 102 -3.26 -9.46 -0.85
C LEU A 102 -3.17 -8.15 -1.64
N GLY A 103 -4.26 -7.40 -1.75
CA GLY A 103 -4.26 -6.08 -2.38
C GLY A 103 -3.31 -5.10 -1.68
N ALA A 104 -3.18 -5.20 -0.35
CA ALA A 104 -2.22 -4.40 0.40
C ALA A 104 -0.77 -4.81 0.14
N LEU A 105 -0.48 -6.08 -0.13
CA LEU A 105 0.87 -6.56 -0.46
C LEU A 105 1.31 -6.13 -1.86
N LEU A 106 0.42 -6.27 -2.85
CA LEU A 106 0.70 -5.91 -4.25
C LEU A 106 0.89 -4.40 -4.44
N CYS A 107 0.10 -3.59 -3.73
CA CYS A 107 0.10 -2.13 -3.88
C CYS A 107 0.67 -1.38 -2.66
N ARG A 108 1.48 -2.02 -1.81
CA ARG A 108 1.98 -1.50 -0.52
C ARG A 108 2.66 -0.12 -0.53
N LEU A 109 3.08 0.35 -1.69
CA LEU A 109 3.75 1.65 -1.89
C LEU A 109 3.07 2.51 -2.95
N CYS A 110 1.93 2.07 -3.49
CA CYS A 110 1.18 2.81 -4.50
C CYS A 110 0.29 3.85 -3.81
N ASP A 111 0.06 4.97 -4.49
CA ASP A 111 -0.93 5.94 -4.04
C ASP A 111 -2.34 5.44 -4.35
N ARG A 112 -2.93 4.71 -3.40
CA ARG A 112 -4.31 4.19 -3.54
C ARG A 112 -5.33 5.31 -3.71
N ALA A 113 -5.12 6.49 -3.12
CA ALA A 113 -6.04 7.62 -3.27
C ALA A 113 -6.01 8.18 -4.70
N ALA A 114 -4.88 8.10 -5.40
CA ALA A 114 -4.82 8.37 -6.82
C ALA A 114 -5.57 7.31 -7.65
N CYS A 115 -5.42 6.02 -7.33
CA CYS A 115 -6.08 4.94 -8.07
C CYS A 115 -7.61 4.97 -8.00
N VAL A 116 -8.21 5.41 -6.88
CA VAL A 116 -9.67 5.47 -6.73
C VAL A 116 -10.26 6.85 -7.02
N ARG A 117 -9.44 7.78 -7.53
CA ARG A 117 -9.87 9.13 -7.86
C ARG A 117 -10.96 9.07 -8.96
N GLY A 118 -11.97 9.93 -8.84
CA GLY A 118 -13.05 9.99 -9.84
C GLY A 118 -14.03 8.81 -9.79
N GLY A 119 -14.00 8.00 -8.73
CA GLY A 119 -14.93 6.88 -8.55
C GLY A 119 -14.48 5.56 -9.20
N ALA A 120 -13.24 5.49 -9.67
CA ALA A 120 -12.67 4.25 -10.18
C ALA A 120 -12.61 3.16 -9.09
N ALA A 121 -12.98 1.93 -9.47
CA ALA A 121 -12.83 0.77 -8.60
C ALA A 121 -11.38 0.28 -8.63
N CYS A 122 -10.81 -0.03 -7.47
CA CYS A 122 -9.46 -0.56 -7.39
C CYS A 122 -9.43 -1.98 -7.99
N PRO A 123 -8.55 -2.31 -8.95
CA PRO A 123 -8.53 -3.63 -9.61
C PRO A 123 -8.03 -4.78 -8.70
N VAL A 124 -7.52 -4.44 -7.51
CA VAL A 124 -6.94 -5.37 -6.50
C VAL A 124 -7.70 -5.31 -5.16
N THR A 125 -9.03 -5.23 -5.22
CA THR A 125 -9.93 -5.32 -4.06
C THR A 125 -10.87 -6.49 -4.20
#